data_AF-A0A3E0TQQ0-F1
#
_entry.id   AF-A0A3E0TQQ0-F1
#
_cell.length_a   1.000
_cell.length_b   1.000
_cell.length_c   1.000
_cell.angle_alpha   90.00
_cell.angle_beta   90.00
_cell.angle_gamma   90.00
#
_symmetry.space_group_name_H-M   'P 1'
#
loop_
_entity.id
_entity.type
_entity.pdbx_description
1 polymer ?
#
loop_
_entity_poly.entity_id
_entity_poly.type
_entity_poly.pdbx_seq_one_letter_code
_entity_poly.pdbx_strand_id
1 'polypeptide(L)'
;MMIKRVTRLLAMAAAIQMTSMSAFAEKIDECNTDSCINYFEQYRTAAKRGHSLAMLTLGQFYHHGYGTPKNEKMALKYFKKAARAGYTSGQFKAGYIYMTSKELQDIDDARDYLEKAAKYEYDGADFLLGMMYLDEKYGVQDLSLADDHFAKSYARKYEQIPNVIKFITAKYETPEKAFPKLYAKMNKKPLVAKKDGELAWYDDNVEVITITSPPLQTTFNKQLMTFRKGIKATGTRFKGKTCAERLTCLQRADIADSTDFANLFLQGFTGKEVNGG
;
A
#
# COMPACT_ATOMS: atom_id res chain seq x y z
N MET A 1 -46.30 -26.62 -66.84
CA MET A 1 -47.01 -27.77 -66.25
C MET A 1 -45.95 -28.76 -65.75
N MET A 2 -46.13 -29.32 -64.54
CA MET A 2 -45.23 -30.23 -63.78
C MET A 2 -44.05 -29.52 -63.05
N ILE A 3 -44.13 -29.13 -61.77
CA ILE A 3 -44.36 -29.83 -60.48
C ILE A 3 -43.22 -30.78 -60.10
N LYS A 4 -42.42 -30.40 -59.07
CA LYS A 4 -42.23 -31.10 -57.77
C LYS A 4 -40.89 -30.68 -57.12
N ARG A 5 -40.94 -29.75 -56.16
CA ARG A 5 -39.88 -29.58 -55.14
C ARG A 5 -40.15 -30.58 -54.03
N VAL A 6 -39.18 -31.47 -53.82
CA VAL A 6 -39.20 -32.52 -52.80
C VAL A 6 -38.70 -31.96 -51.46
N THR A 7 -39.38 -32.46 -50.44
CA THR A 7 -39.34 -32.21 -49.01
C THR A 7 -38.07 -32.62 -48.25
N ARG A 8 -37.87 -31.95 -47.10
CA ARG A 8 -37.30 -32.40 -45.79
C ARG A 8 -35.78 -32.64 -45.68
N LEU A 9 -35.18 -31.95 -44.70
CA LEU A 9 -34.13 -32.41 -43.76
C LEU A 9 -34.04 -31.34 -42.64
N LEU A 10 -34.50 -31.63 -41.42
CA LEU A 10 -33.80 -32.28 -40.29
C LEU A 10 -32.91 -31.34 -39.48
N ALA A 11 -33.17 -31.33 -38.17
CA ALA A 11 -32.59 -30.52 -37.12
C ALA A 11 -31.11 -30.84 -36.82
N MET A 12 -30.36 -29.82 -36.40
CA MET A 12 -29.12 -29.80 -35.59
C MET A 12 -28.73 -28.32 -35.44
N ALA A 13 -28.10 -27.77 -34.42
CA ALA A 13 -27.63 -28.19 -33.11
C ALA A 13 -27.40 -26.88 -32.32
N ALA A 14 -27.60 -26.92 -31.00
CA ALA A 14 -27.23 -25.84 -30.10
C ALA A 14 -25.71 -25.67 -30.08
N ALA A 15 -25.24 -24.45 -30.33
CA ALA A 15 -23.88 -24.02 -30.03
C ALA A 15 -23.95 -22.68 -29.31
N ILE A 16 -24.13 -22.75 -27.99
CA ILE A 16 -23.84 -21.63 -27.09
C ILE A 16 -22.32 -21.49 -27.09
N GLN A 17 -21.78 -20.63 -27.95
CA GLN A 17 -20.39 -20.21 -27.81
C GLN A 17 -20.31 -19.22 -26.64
N MET A 18 -19.88 -19.74 -25.50
CA MET A 18 -19.20 -18.95 -24.47
C MET A 18 -17.96 -18.34 -25.12
N THR A 19 -18.10 -17.12 -25.62
CA THR A 19 -16.95 -16.30 -25.95
C THR A 19 -16.52 -15.59 -24.68
N SER A 20 -15.33 -15.94 -24.24
CA SER A 20 -14.59 -15.34 -23.15
C SER A 20 -14.56 -13.82 -23.30
N MET A 21 -15.18 -13.11 -22.36
CA MET A 21 -14.87 -11.69 -22.17
C MET A 21 -13.44 -11.62 -21.62
N SER A 22 -12.49 -11.45 -22.54
CA SER A 22 -11.13 -11.06 -22.18
C SER A 22 -11.20 -9.62 -21.71
N ALA A 23 -10.93 -9.39 -20.43
CA ALA A 23 -10.80 -8.06 -19.87
C ALA A 23 -9.60 -7.37 -20.56
N PHE A 24 -9.88 -6.45 -21.49
CA PHE A 24 -8.85 -5.55 -22.00
C PHE A 24 -8.47 -4.61 -20.86
N ALA A 25 -7.25 -4.76 -20.34
CA ALA A 25 -6.58 -3.69 -19.64
C ALA A 25 -6.48 -2.50 -20.62
N GLU A 26 -7.22 -1.44 -20.36
CA GLU A 26 -7.31 -0.26 -21.22
C GLU A 26 -5.95 0.44 -21.22
N LYS A 27 -5.12 0.11 -22.22
CA LYS A 27 -3.86 0.80 -22.49
C LYS A 27 -4.26 2.23 -22.86
N ILE A 28 -3.84 3.22 -22.07
CA ILE A 28 -4.08 4.63 -22.41
C ILE A 28 -3.49 4.87 -23.81
N ASP A 29 -4.38 5.11 -24.77
CA ASP A 29 -4.04 5.20 -26.19
C ASP A 29 -3.19 6.45 -26.48
N GLU A 30 -2.26 6.30 -27.43
CA GLU A 30 -1.43 7.38 -27.94
C GLU A 30 -2.31 8.46 -28.56
N CYS A 31 -2.11 9.74 -28.22
CA CYS A 31 -2.92 10.79 -28.82
C CYS A 31 -2.47 11.03 -30.26
N ASN A 32 -3.27 10.58 -31.22
CA ASN A 32 -2.98 10.72 -32.65
C ASN A 32 -3.98 11.62 -33.40
N THR A 33 -4.60 12.57 -32.70
CA THR A 33 -5.47 13.57 -33.34
C THR A 33 -4.63 14.64 -34.05
N ASP A 34 -5.18 15.28 -35.08
CA ASP A 34 -4.51 16.40 -35.78
C ASP A 34 -4.10 17.52 -34.82
N SER A 35 -4.91 17.75 -33.78
CA SER A 35 -4.62 18.69 -32.70
C SER A 35 -3.35 18.30 -31.95
N CYS A 36 -3.21 17.04 -31.53
CA CYS A 36 -2.02 16.53 -30.86
C CYS A 36 -0.76 16.59 -31.73
N ILE A 37 -0.87 16.27 -33.02
CA ILE A 37 0.23 16.38 -33.98
C ILE A 37 0.65 17.85 -34.17
N ASN A 38 -0.31 18.77 -34.26
CA ASN A 38 -0.04 20.20 -34.35
C ASN A 38 0.67 20.72 -33.09
N TYR A 39 0.18 20.38 -31.89
CA TYR A 39 0.87 20.71 -30.64
C TYR A 39 2.29 20.17 -30.61
N PHE A 40 2.49 18.91 -31.00
CA PHE A 40 3.82 18.30 -31.06
C PHE A 40 4.78 19.12 -31.96
N GLU A 41 4.35 19.51 -33.16
CA GLU A 41 5.18 20.31 -34.08
C GLU A 41 5.46 21.74 -33.58
N GLN A 42 4.50 22.37 -32.89
CA GLN A 42 4.72 23.67 -32.24
C GLN A 42 5.79 23.58 -31.14
N TYR A 43 5.66 22.61 -30.23
CA TYR A 43 6.64 22.39 -29.16
C TYR A 43 8.00 21.94 -29.69
N ARG A 44 8.03 21.16 -30.78
CA ARG A 44 9.26 20.79 -31.49
C ARG A 44 9.97 22.02 -32.05
N THR A 45 9.23 22.95 -32.63
CA THR A 45 9.79 24.21 -33.15
C THR A 45 10.30 25.11 -32.03
N ALA A 46 9.54 25.25 -30.93
CA ALA A 46 9.98 26.00 -29.75
C ALA A 46 11.23 25.40 -29.09
N ALA A 47 11.30 24.07 -28.98
CA ALA A 47 12.47 23.36 -28.46
C ALA A 47 13.72 23.58 -29.35
N LYS A 48 13.56 23.63 -30.68
CA LYS A 48 14.65 23.97 -31.62
C LYS A 48 15.17 25.40 -31.42
N ARG A 49 14.30 26.34 -31.02
CA ARG A 49 14.66 27.72 -30.68
C ARG A 49 15.31 27.87 -29.30
N GLY A 50 15.51 26.78 -28.57
CA GLY A 50 16.20 26.80 -27.27
C GLY A 50 15.27 26.98 -26.06
N HIS A 51 13.94 26.94 -26.23
CA HIS A 51 13.03 27.03 -25.10
C HIS A 51 13.07 25.75 -24.24
N SER A 52 13.68 25.85 -23.05
CA SER A 52 13.90 24.73 -22.15
C SER A 52 12.62 24.07 -21.63
N LEU A 53 11.56 24.85 -21.36
CA LEU A 53 10.24 24.30 -20.99
C LEU A 53 9.64 23.50 -22.15
N ALA A 54 9.81 23.97 -23.39
CA ALA A 54 9.36 23.23 -24.57
C ALA A 54 10.14 21.92 -24.75
N MET A 55 11.43 21.88 -24.40
CA MET A 55 12.20 20.63 -24.38
C MET A 55 11.63 19.64 -23.36
N LEU A 56 11.27 20.10 -22.16
CA LEU A 56 10.65 19.25 -21.15
C LEU A 56 9.31 18.67 -21.65
N THR A 57 8.42 19.51 -22.19
CA THR A 57 7.13 19.06 -22.74
C THR A 57 7.31 18.11 -23.92
N LEU A 58 8.25 18.39 -24.82
CA LEU A 58 8.55 17.49 -25.94
C LEU A 58 9.05 16.12 -25.47
N GLY A 59 9.83 16.07 -24.39
CA GLY A 59 10.19 14.80 -23.74
C GLY A 59 8.97 14.04 -23.22
N GLN A 60 7.98 14.73 -22.64
CA GLN A 60 6.73 14.12 -22.20
C GLN A 60 5.90 13.59 -23.37
N PHE A 61 5.87 14.30 -24.50
CA PHE A 61 5.17 13.86 -25.70
C PHE A 61 5.79 12.58 -26.26
N TYR A 62 7.12 12.48 -26.33
CA TYR A 62 7.77 11.23 -26.70
C TYR A 62 7.56 10.10 -25.69
N HIS A 63 7.46 10.41 -24.38
CA HIS A 63 7.25 9.38 -23.35
C HIS A 63 5.84 8.76 -23.41
N HIS A 64 4.81 9.59 -23.60
CA HIS A 64 3.41 9.15 -23.60
C HIS A 64 2.84 8.91 -25.00
N GLY A 65 3.54 9.32 -26.05
CA GLY A 65 3.06 9.22 -27.43
C GLY A 65 1.99 10.26 -27.78
N TYR A 66 2.22 11.54 -27.45
CA TYR A 66 1.32 12.63 -27.85
C TYR A 66 1.77 13.27 -29.16
N GLY A 67 0.98 13.09 -30.23
CA GLY A 67 1.27 13.60 -31.57
C GLY A 67 2.49 12.94 -32.23
N THR A 68 3.03 11.88 -31.62
CA THR A 68 4.20 11.12 -32.07
C THR A 68 4.13 9.72 -31.45
N PRO A 69 4.70 8.67 -32.09
CA PRO A 69 4.82 7.36 -31.45
C PRO A 69 5.66 7.43 -30.17
N LYS A 70 5.34 6.57 -29.18
CA LYS A 70 6.14 6.45 -27.95
C LYS A 70 7.60 6.14 -28.29
N ASN A 71 8.52 6.92 -27.73
CA ASN A 71 9.95 6.78 -27.94
C ASN A 71 10.73 7.22 -26.69
N GLU A 72 11.06 6.26 -25.83
CA GLU A 72 11.79 6.52 -24.58
C GLU A 72 13.19 7.11 -24.80
N LYS A 73 13.88 6.70 -25.88
CA LYS A 73 15.22 7.23 -26.24
C LYS A 73 15.15 8.73 -26.51
N MET A 74 14.14 9.15 -27.27
CA MET A 74 13.90 10.56 -27.54
C MET A 74 13.42 11.32 -26.32
N ALA A 75 12.52 10.73 -25.51
CA ALA A 75 12.08 11.31 -24.25
C ALA A 75 13.27 11.60 -23.33
N LEU A 76 14.14 10.60 -23.11
CA LEU A 76 15.34 10.72 -22.30
C LEU A 76 16.28 11.80 -22.82
N LYS A 77 16.51 11.86 -24.14
CA LYS A 77 17.34 12.90 -24.77
C LYS A 77 16.85 14.31 -24.44
N TYR A 78 15.53 14.55 -24.50
CA TYR A 78 14.96 15.85 -24.20
C TYR A 78 14.91 16.14 -22.69
N PHE A 79 14.65 15.15 -21.84
CA PHE A 79 14.74 15.31 -20.39
C PHE A 79 16.17 15.63 -19.92
N LYS A 80 17.18 14.98 -20.48
CA LYS A 80 18.60 15.32 -20.23
C LYS A 80 18.93 16.76 -20.66
N LYS A 81 18.37 17.24 -21.77
CA LYS A 81 18.52 18.64 -22.19
C LYS A 81 17.85 19.60 -21.20
N ALA A 82 16.63 19.32 -20.77
CA ALA A 82 15.93 20.12 -19.78
C ALA A 82 16.68 20.13 -18.43
N ALA A 83 17.21 18.98 -18.00
CA ALA A 83 18.02 18.83 -16.80
C ALA A 83 19.29 19.70 -16.85
N ARG A 84 19.99 19.73 -18.00
CA ARG A 84 21.15 20.61 -18.22
C ARG A 84 20.80 22.09 -18.21
N ALA A 85 19.57 22.43 -18.61
CA ALA A 85 19.04 23.79 -18.51
C ALA A 85 18.54 24.15 -17.09
N GLY A 86 18.78 23.31 -16.08
CA GLY A 86 18.45 23.57 -14.68
C GLY A 86 17.04 23.16 -14.27
N TYR A 87 16.27 22.48 -15.13
CA TYR A 87 14.93 22.02 -14.76
C TYR A 87 15.00 20.74 -13.93
N THR A 88 14.64 20.86 -12.66
CA THR A 88 14.57 19.74 -11.70
C THR A 88 13.59 18.65 -12.15
N SER A 89 12.47 19.03 -12.78
CA SER A 89 11.53 18.08 -13.39
C SER A 89 12.14 17.28 -14.52
N GLY A 90 13.07 17.87 -15.28
CA GLY A 90 13.86 17.16 -16.30
C GLY A 90 14.83 16.16 -15.69
N GLN A 91 15.47 16.51 -14.56
CA GLN A 91 16.32 15.59 -13.80
C GLN A 91 15.52 14.40 -13.30
N PHE A 92 14.40 14.65 -12.62
CA PHE A 92 13.50 13.62 -12.11
C PHE A 92 13.01 12.68 -13.23
N LYS A 93 12.54 13.22 -14.36
CA LYS A 93 12.03 12.41 -15.47
C LYS A 93 13.12 11.61 -16.18
N ALA A 94 14.34 12.14 -16.28
CA ALA A 94 15.48 11.39 -16.78
C ALA A 94 15.81 10.21 -15.85
N GLY A 95 15.91 10.46 -14.53
CA GLY A 95 16.14 9.43 -13.53
C GLY A 95 15.05 8.35 -13.52
N TYR A 96 13.79 8.75 -13.67
CA TYR A 96 12.66 7.82 -13.79
C TYR A 96 12.78 6.89 -15.01
N ILE A 97 13.14 7.41 -16.19
CA ILE A 97 13.35 6.56 -17.38
C ILE A 97 14.50 5.59 -17.15
N TYR A 98 15.63 6.07 -16.63
CA TYR A 98 16.77 5.21 -16.34
C TYR A 98 16.45 4.11 -15.31
N MET A 99 15.55 4.38 -14.36
CA MET A 99 15.14 3.39 -13.36
C MET A 99 14.17 2.34 -13.91
N THR A 100 13.22 2.76 -14.77
CA THR A 100 12.04 1.96 -15.14
C THR A 100 12.07 1.37 -16.56
N SER A 101 12.81 1.98 -17.49
CA SER A 101 12.90 1.49 -18.87
C SER A 101 13.58 0.13 -18.92
N LYS A 102 13.08 -0.77 -19.76
CA LYS A 102 13.71 -2.09 -19.98
C LYS A 102 14.96 -2.01 -20.87
N GLU A 103 14.96 -1.07 -21.82
CA GLU A 103 16.05 -0.93 -22.80
C GLU A 103 17.12 0.06 -22.34
N LEU A 104 16.72 1.09 -21.59
CA LEU A 104 17.58 2.20 -21.18
C LEU A 104 17.89 2.16 -19.69
N GLN A 105 17.74 0.99 -19.07
CA GLN A 105 17.96 0.88 -17.64
C GLN A 105 19.42 1.18 -17.30
N ASP A 106 19.62 2.10 -16.37
CA ASP A 106 20.93 2.41 -15.79
C ASP A 106 20.71 2.93 -14.36
N ILE A 107 21.03 2.09 -13.38
CA ILE A 107 20.72 2.39 -11.96
C ILE A 107 21.64 3.49 -11.42
N ASP A 108 22.86 3.59 -11.92
CA ASP A 108 23.80 4.63 -11.51
C ASP A 108 23.37 5.99 -12.04
N ASP A 109 23.06 6.08 -13.33
CA ASP A 109 22.49 7.29 -13.92
C ASP A 109 21.14 7.64 -13.24
N ALA A 110 20.27 6.65 -12.99
CA ALA A 110 19.00 6.87 -12.30
C ALA A 110 19.20 7.53 -10.93
N ARG A 111 20.07 6.95 -10.10
CA ARG A 111 20.43 7.48 -8.77
C ARG A 111 20.96 8.91 -8.89
N ASP A 112 21.93 9.15 -9.77
CA ASP A 112 22.54 10.46 -9.95
C ASP A 112 21.53 11.55 -10.33
N TYR A 113 20.61 11.26 -11.26
CA TYR A 113 19.58 12.21 -11.67
C TYR A 113 18.52 12.43 -10.58
N LEU A 114 18.13 11.38 -9.87
CA LEU A 114 17.16 11.48 -8.78
C LEU A 114 17.73 12.19 -7.55
N GLU A 115 19.00 11.98 -7.21
CA GLU A 115 19.68 12.70 -6.12
C GLU A 115 19.78 14.19 -6.41
N LYS A 116 20.10 14.55 -7.67
CA LYS A 116 20.06 15.95 -8.13
C LYS A 116 18.66 16.54 -7.96
N ALA A 117 17.62 15.80 -8.32
CA ALA A 117 16.24 16.26 -8.14
C ALA A 117 15.84 16.38 -6.66
N ALA A 118 16.24 15.42 -5.83
CA ALA A 118 15.97 15.40 -4.39
C ALA A 118 16.66 16.55 -3.64
N LYS A 119 17.84 16.98 -4.10
CA LYS A 119 18.54 18.16 -3.57
C LYS A 119 17.72 19.45 -3.69
N TYR A 120 16.92 19.58 -4.73
CA TYR A 120 15.98 20.69 -4.94
C TYR A 120 14.58 20.38 -4.43
N GLU A 121 14.45 19.38 -3.56
CA GLU A 121 13.20 18.98 -2.91
C GLU A 121 12.07 18.62 -3.88
N TYR A 122 12.39 18.14 -5.08
CA TYR A 122 11.38 17.78 -6.06
C TYR A 122 10.52 16.62 -5.57
N ASP A 123 9.20 16.84 -5.58
CA ASP A 123 8.23 15.88 -5.10
C ASP A 123 8.33 14.55 -5.86
N GLY A 124 8.47 13.46 -5.11
CA GLY A 124 8.63 12.10 -5.64
C GLY A 124 10.08 11.66 -5.89
N ALA A 125 11.08 12.56 -5.92
CA ALA A 125 12.47 12.16 -6.13
C ALA A 125 13.00 11.29 -4.96
N ASP A 126 12.82 11.76 -3.72
CA ASP A 126 13.14 10.97 -2.53
C ASP A 126 12.34 9.67 -2.49
N PHE A 127 11.07 9.68 -2.91
CA PHE A 127 10.26 8.46 -2.94
C PHE A 127 10.85 7.40 -3.89
N LEU A 128 11.23 7.79 -5.11
CA LEU A 128 11.83 6.87 -6.07
C LEU A 128 13.19 6.35 -5.60
N LEU A 129 14.02 7.20 -4.98
CA LEU A 129 15.27 6.75 -4.36
C LEU A 129 15.00 5.74 -3.24
N GLY A 130 14.03 6.00 -2.37
CA GLY A 130 13.62 5.06 -1.33
C GLY A 130 13.16 3.71 -1.91
N MET A 131 12.36 3.72 -2.97
CA MET A 131 11.92 2.51 -3.67
C MET A 131 13.08 1.77 -4.34
N MET A 132 14.03 2.49 -4.94
CA MET A 132 15.23 1.92 -5.56
C MET A 132 16.10 1.18 -4.54
N TYR A 133 16.28 1.75 -3.34
CA TYR A 133 17.03 1.13 -2.25
C TYR A 133 16.25 0.01 -1.52
N LEU A 134 14.92 0.01 -1.58
CA LEU A 134 14.07 -1.00 -0.97
C LEU A 134 13.96 -2.28 -1.81
N ASP A 135 13.83 -2.11 -3.14
CA ASP A 135 13.54 -3.18 -4.09
C ASP A 135 14.83 -3.90 -4.52
N GLU A 136 14.87 -5.21 -4.25
CA GLU A 136 16.00 -6.09 -4.56
C GLU A 136 16.28 -6.19 -6.06
N LYS A 137 15.28 -5.89 -6.91
CA LYS A 137 15.40 -5.92 -8.38
C LYS A 137 16.54 -5.04 -8.91
N TYR A 138 16.86 -3.93 -8.23
CA TYR A 138 17.85 -2.96 -8.72
C TYR A 138 19.29 -3.28 -8.28
N GLY A 139 19.50 -4.28 -7.42
CA GLY A 139 20.83 -4.71 -6.98
C GLY A 139 21.59 -3.72 -6.09
N VAL A 140 20.96 -2.61 -5.70
CA VAL A 140 21.53 -1.55 -4.87
C VAL A 140 20.85 -1.45 -3.50
N GLN A 141 20.34 -2.56 -2.98
CA GLN A 141 19.50 -2.56 -1.78
C GLN A 141 20.24 -1.97 -0.56
N ASP A 142 19.62 -1.01 0.11
CA ASP A 142 20.09 -0.44 1.38
C ASP A 142 18.89 0.08 2.20
N LEU A 143 18.53 -0.65 3.25
CA LEU A 143 17.37 -0.30 4.09
C LEU A 143 17.58 1.01 4.85
N SER A 144 18.83 1.35 5.22
CA SER A 144 19.12 2.59 5.90
C SER A 144 18.93 3.79 4.98
N LEU A 145 19.39 3.71 3.72
CA LEU A 145 19.17 4.77 2.75
C LEU A 145 17.68 4.85 2.35
N ALA A 146 17.01 3.71 2.23
CA ALA A 146 15.57 3.67 1.99
C ALA A 146 14.80 4.39 3.11
N ASP A 147 15.13 4.11 4.37
CA ASP A 147 14.55 4.77 5.55
C ASP A 147 14.74 6.28 5.52
N ASP A 148 15.94 6.77 5.19
CA ASP A 148 16.24 8.20 5.09
C ASP A 148 15.36 8.90 4.05
N HIS A 149 15.25 8.31 2.87
CA HIS A 149 14.48 8.85 1.76
C HIS A 149 12.97 8.76 1.99
N PHE A 150 12.46 7.67 2.56
CA PHE A 150 11.05 7.57 2.95
C PHE A 150 10.72 8.54 4.08
N ALA A 151 11.60 8.73 5.07
CA ALA A 151 11.40 9.71 6.13
C ALA A 151 11.32 11.15 5.58
N LYS A 152 12.14 11.51 4.59
CA LYS A 152 12.04 12.80 3.88
C LYS A 152 10.71 12.93 3.14
N SER A 153 10.34 11.90 2.38
CA SER A 153 9.07 11.85 1.63
C SER A 153 7.84 11.92 2.55
N TYR A 154 7.91 11.28 3.72
CA TYR A 154 6.88 11.33 4.75
C TYR A 154 6.71 12.75 5.30
N ALA A 155 7.82 13.45 5.56
CA ALA A 155 7.79 14.82 6.06
C ALA A 155 7.11 15.79 5.07
N ARG A 156 7.19 15.50 3.77
CA ARG A 156 6.55 16.27 2.69
C ARG A 156 5.14 15.80 2.34
N LYS A 157 4.60 14.81 3.06
CA LYS A 157 3.29 14.21 2.81
C LYS A 157 3.12 13.64 1.40
N TYR A 158 4.18 13.01 0.85
CA TYR A 158 4.09 12.42 -0.48
C TYR A 158 2.98 11.36 -0.57
N GLU A 159 2.11 11.48 -1.58
CA GLU A 159 0.84 10.76 -1.67
C GLU A 159 0.96 9.24 -1.53
N GLN A 160 2.03 8.65 -2.07
CA GLN A 160 2.21 7.19 -2.13
C GLN A 160 2.85 6.57 -0.87
N ILE A 161 3.25 7.36 0.11
CA ILE A 161 3.91 6.85 1.32
C ILE A 161 3.03 5.90 2.16
N PRO A 162 1.72 6.15 2.35
CA PRO A 162 0.85 5.19 3.02
C PRO A 162 0.85 3.79 2.37
N ASN A 163 0.95 3.73 1.04
CA ASN A 163 1.02 2.46 0.31
C ASN A 163 2.34 1.72 0.57
N VAL A 164 3.45 2.46 0.65
CA VAL A 164 4.76 1.91 1.00
C VAL A 164 4.79 1.41 2.44
N ILE A 165 4.20 2.15 3.38
CA ILE A 165 4.09 1.70 4.77
C ILE A 165 3.31 0.40 4.86
N LYS A 166 2.18 0.28 4.15
CA LYS A 166 1.41 -0.97 4.06
C LYS A 166 2.29 -2.13 3.56
N PHE A 167 3.06 -1.90 2.49
CA PHE A 167 4.00 -2.89 1.97
C PHE A 167 5.08 -3.27 3.00
N ILE A 168 5.69 -2.29 3.67
CA ILE A 168 6.72 -2.52 4.70
C ILE A 168 6.15 -3.32 5.87
N THR A 169 4.96 -2.97 6.37
CA THR A 169 4.31 -3.71 7.47
C THR A 169 3.94 -5.14 7.10
N ALA A 170 3.70 -5.41 5.82
CA ALA A 170 3.41 -6.76 5.33
C ALA A 170 4.69 -7.59 5.09
N LYS A 171 5.78 -6.96 4.64
CA LYS A 171 7.03 -7.64 4.28
C LYS A 171 7.96 -7.89 5.49
N TYR A 172 8.00 -7.00 6.47
CA TYR A 172 8.96 -7.06 7.57
C TYR A 172 8.27 -7.36 8.90
N GLU A 173 8.77 -8.36 9.64
CA GLU A 173 8.24 -8.72 10.97
C GLU A 173 8.45 -7.59 12.00
N THR A 174 9.55 -6.84 11.87
CA THR A 174 9.91 -5.73 12.77
C THR A 174 10.21 -4.45 11.97
N PRO A 175 9.18 -3.81 11.38
CA PRO A 175 9.38 -2.68 10.47
C PRO A 175 9.93 -1.44 11.17
N GLU A 176 9.66 -1.27 12.46
CA GLU A 176 10.22 -0.19 13.29
C GLU A 176 11.74 -0.27 13.43
N LYS A 177 12.30 -1.50 13.43
CA LYS A 177 13.75 -1.72 13.49
C LYS A 177 14.40 -1.52 12.12
N ALA A 178 13.69 -1.89 11.06
CA ALA A 178 14.17 -1.74 9.68
C ALA A 178 14.12 -0.29 9.20
N PHE A 179 13.11 0.48 9.62
CA PHE A 179 12.87 1.87 9.20
C PHE A 179 12.72 2.83 10.39
N PRO A 180 13.75 2.97 11.24
CA PRO A 180 13.64 3.72 12.49
C PRO A 180 13.32 5.21 12.29
N LYS A 181 13.84 5.89 11.25
CA LYS A 181 13.61 7.32 11.02
C LYS A 181 12.21 7.59 10.49
N LEU A 182 11.70 6.73 9.59
CA LEU A 182 10.33 6.81 9.11
C LEU A 182 9.34 6.59 10.25
N TYR A 183 9.52 5.53 11.03
CA TYR A 183 8.64 5.24 12.16
C TYR A 183 8.73 6.29 13.28
N ALA A 184 9.92 6.88 13.50
CA ALA A 184 10.05 8.01 14.42
C ALA A 184 9.21 9.24 13.98
N LYS A 185 9.04 9.49 12.68
CA LYS A 185 8.16 10.55 12.17
C LYS A 185 6.69 10.17 12.27
N MET A 186 6.35 8.93 11.93
CA MET A 186 4.98 8.41 12.05
C MET A 186 4.49 8.40 13.50
N ASN A 187 5.34 8.04 14.45
CA ASN A 187 4.97 8.01 15.87
C ASN A 187 4.66 9.42 16.41
N LYS A 188 5.26 10.47 15.82
CA LYS A 188 4.95 11.86 16.18
C LYS A 188 3.65 12.36 15.56
N LYS A 189 3.37 11.95 14.32
CA LYS A 189 2.15 12.33 13.58
C LYS A 189 1.64 11.12 12.81
N PRO A 190 0.83 10.24 13.40
CA PRO A 190 0.42 9.00 12.76
C PRO A 190 -0.51 9.25 11.57
N LEU A 191 -0.48 8.31 10.62
CA LEU A 191 -1.47 8.26 9.54
C LEU A 191 -2.85 7.86 10.10
N VAL A 192 -3.90 8.30 9.44
CA VAL A 192 -5.29 8.01 9.83
C VAL A 192 -5.77 6.81 9.02
N ALA A 193 -6.37 5.82 9.71
CA ALA A 193 -7.06 4.74 9.03
C ALA A 193 -8.45 5.22 8.57
N LYS A 194 -8.73 5.10 7.28
CA LYS A 194 -10.05 5.30 6.69
C LYS A 194 -10.98 4.12 7.05
N LYS A 195 -12.28 4.28 6.80
CA LYS A 195 -13.32 3.27 7.08
C LYS A 195 -13.11 1.94 6.33
N ASP A 196 -12.41 1.99 5.21
CA ASP A 196 -12.02 0.86 4.37
C ASP A 196 -10.72 0.17 4.84
N GLY A 197 -10.06 0.69 5.89
CA GLY A 197 -8.77 0.21 6.36
C GLY A 197 -7.57 0.76 5.59
N GLU A 198 -7.77 1.69 4.65
CA GLU A 198 -6.67 2.36 3.96
C GLU A 198 -6.00 3.40 4.87
N LEU A 199 -4.67 3.45 4.82
CA LEU A 199 -3.91 4.49 5.49
C LEU A 199 -3.98 5.78 4.66
N ALA A 200 -4.36 6.88 5.31
CA ALA A 200 -4.47 8.19 4.69
C ALA A 200 -3.72 9.24 5.52
N TRP A 201 -3.38 10.35 4.87
CA TRP A 201 -2.79 11.50 5.54
C TRP A 201 -3.77 12.08 6.56
N TYR A 202 -3.24 12.45 7.72
CA TYR A 202 -3.98 13.23 8.71
C TYR A 202 -4.29 14.63 8.15
N ASP A 203 -5.45 15.16 8.52
CA ASP A 203 -5.76 16.58 8.32
C ASP A 203 -4.94 17.40 9.31
N ASP A 204 -4.39 18.54 8.87
CA ASP A 204 -3.56 19.42 9.71
C ASP A 204 -4.33 20.03 10.89
N ASN A 205 -5.66 19.94 10.88
CA ASN A 205 -6.52 20.38 11.96
C ASN A 205 -6.78 19.32 13.05
N VAL A 206 -6.14 18.14 12.98
CA VAL A 206 -6.34 17.05 13.95
C VAL A 206 -5.26 17.10 15.03
N GLU A 207 -5.67 17.33 16.27
CA GLU A 207 -4.81 17.15 17.44
C GLU A 207 -4.68 15.67 17.79
N VAL A 208 -3.44 15.15 17.80
CA VAL A 208 -3.17 13.77 18.22
C VAL A 208 -2.98 13.76 19.73
N ILE A 209 -3.98 13.25 20.46
CA ILE A 209 -3.86 13.00 21.90
C ILE A 209 -3.26 11.61 22.10
N THR A 210 -1.96 11.53 22.37
CA THR A 210 -1.30 10.25 22.67
C THR A 210 -1.62 9.82 24.10
N ILE A 211 -2.64 8.95 24.26
CA ILE A 211 -2.92 8.32 25.56
C ILE A 211 -1.92 7.18 25.76
N THR A 212 -0.87 7.45 26.54
CA THR A 212 0.12 6.42 26.89
C THR A 212 -0.44 5.58 28.03
N SER A 213 -0.90 4.36 27.75
CA SER A 213 -1.30 3.41 28.79
C SER A 213 -0.10 2.54 29.20
N PRO A 214 0.03 2.16 30.49
CA PRO A 214 1.02 1.19 30.91
C PRO A 214 0.85 -0.12 30.14
N PRO A 215 1.92 -0.90 29.91
CA PRO A 215 1.81 -2.21 29.26
C PRO A 215 0.73 -3.05 29.93
N LEU A 216 -0.10 -3.72 29.13
CA LEU A 216 -1.24 -4.52 29.60
C LEU A 216 -0.84 -5.46 30.74
N GLN A 217 0.33 -6.12 30.64
CA GLN A 217 0.85 -6.99 31.70
C GLN A 217 1.04 -6.29 33.05
N THR A 218 1.54 -5.05 33.07
CA THR A 218 1.67 -4.27 34.31
C THR A 218 0.31 -3.98 34.94
N THR A 219 -0.69 -3.65 34.12
CA THR A 219 -2.06 -3.39 34.55
C THR A 219 -2.73 -4.67 35.05
N PHE A 220 -2.62 -5.77 34.29
CA PHE A 220 -3.10 -7.08 34.69
C PHE A 220 -2.43 -7.57 35.99
N ASN A 221 -1.11 -7.42 36.12
CA ASN A 221 -0.38 -7.82 37.33
C ASN A 221 -0.84 -7.02 38.56
N LYS A 222 -1.07 -5.71 38.41
CA LYS A 222 -1.66 -4.88 39.48
C LYS A 222 -3.07 -5.35 39.84
N GLN A 223 -3.91 -5.65 38.86
CA GLN A 223 -5.28 -6.14 39.09
C GLN A 223 -5.28 -7.53 39.75
N LEU A 224 -4.42 -8.44 39.31
CA LEU A 224 -4.23 -9.77 39.91
C LEU A 224 -3.78 -9.67 41.38
N MET A 225 -2.90 -8.73 41.71
CA MET A 225 -2.53 -8.46 43.10
C MET A 225 -3.72 -7.98 43.95
N THR A 226 -4.67 -7.24 43.36
CA THR A 226 -5.90 -6.84 44.04
C THR A 226 -6.86 -8.01 44.25
N PHE A 227 -6.98 -8.94 43.28
CA PHE A 227 -7.77 -10.17 43.45
C PHE A 227 -7.17 -11.12 44.50
N ARG A 228 -5.84 -11.11 44.65
CA ARG A 228 -5.13 -11.90 45.67
C ARG A 228 -5.28 -11.34 47.08
N LYS A 229 -5.64 -10.05 47.25
CA LYS A 229 -6.03 -9.52 48.55
C LYS A 229 -7.43 -10.04 48.86
N GLY A 230 -7.51 -11.04 49.73
CA GLY A 230 -8.80 -11.61 50.15
C GLY A 230 -9.77 -10.50 50.58
N ILE A 231 -10.99 -10.54 50.04
CA ILE A 231 -12.07 -9.64 50.43
C ILE A 231 -12.25 -9.80 51.94
N LYS A 232 -11.85 -8.79 52.72
CA LYS A 232 -12.22 -8.70 54.13
C LYS A 232 -13.70 -8.33 54.18
N ALA A 233 -14.57 -9.32 53.98
CA ALA A 233 -15.98 -9.14 54.22
C ALA A 233 -16.15 -8.71 55.68
N THR A 234 -16.63 -7.49 55.89
CA THR A 234 -17.16 -7.06 57.19
C THR A 234 -18.48 -7.79 57.38
N GLY A 235 -18.41 -9.04 57.84
CA GLY A 235 -19.58 -9.82 58.24
C GLY A 235 -20.40 -9.00 59.23
N THR A 236 -21.66 -8.78 58.88
CA THR A 236 -22.58 -8.01 59.71
C THR A 236 -22.76 -8.70 61.04
N ARG A 237 -22.50 -7.94 62.10
CA ARG A 237 -22.45 -8.33 63.50
C ARG A 237 -23.87 -8.61 64.00
N PHE A 238 -24.41 -9.80 63.78
CA PHE A 238 -25.66 -10.25 64.41
C PHE A 238 -25.43 -11.52 65.24
N LYS A 239 -25.76 -11.42 66.52
CA LYS A 239 -25.48 -12.44 67.54
C LYS A 239 -26.52 -13.57 67.44
N GLY A 240 -26.07 -14.81 67.26
CA GLY A 240 -26.87 -16.01 67.57
C GLY A 240 -27.48 -16.83 66.43
N LYS A 241 -27.08 -16.66 65.16
CA LYS A 241 -27.46 -17.60 64.08
C LYS A 241 -26.25 -17.99 63.24
N THR A 242 -26.10 -19.28 62.93
CA THR A 242 -24.96 -19.79 62.16
C THR A 242 -25.25 -19.78 60.65
N CYS A 243 -24.20 -19.76 59.83
CA CYS A 243 -24.31 -19.67 58.36
C CYS A 243 -25.14 -20.83 57.76
N ALA A 244 -25.08 -22.01 58.37
CA ALA A 244 -25.84 -23.19 57.93
C ALA A 244 -27.37 -22.99 57.93
N GLU A 245 -27.89 -21.97 58.63
CA GLU A 245 -29.33 -21.75 58.82
C GLU A 245 -29.94 -20.73 57.83
N ARG A 246 -29.22 -20.31 56.78
CA ARG A 246 -29.75 -19.35 55.79
C ARG A 246 -29.57 -19.79 54.34
N LEU A 247 -30.60 -19.50 53.54
CA LEU A 247 -30.74 -19.80 52.10
C LEU A 247 -29.62 -19.23 51.21
N THR A 248 -28.81 -18.29 51.72
CA THR A 248 -27.74 -17.62 50.96
C THR A 248 -26.32 -17.99 51.41
N CYS A 249 -26.16 -18.92 52.36
CA CYS A 249 -24.86 -19.51 52.65
C CYS A 249 -24.53 -20.60 51.64
N LEU A 250 -24.17 -20.16 50.43
CA LEU A 250 -23.55 -21.04 49.44
C LEU A 250 -22.18 -21.46 49.97
N GLN A 251 -22.12 -22.67 50.55
CA GLN A 251 -20.86 -23.40 50.64
C GLN A 251 -20.33 -23.60 49.23
N ARG A 252 -19.02 -23.46 49.11
CA ARG A 252 -18.23 -23.52 47.88
C ARG A 252 -18.20 -24.92 47.21
N ALA A 253 -19.20 -25.75 47.46
CA ALA A 253 -19.30 -27.12 46.95
C ALA A 253 -20.25 -27.26 45.75
N ASP A 254 -21.15 -26.30 45.49
CA ASP A 254 -22.13 -26.38 44.39
C ASP A 254 -21.90 -25.35 43.28
N ILE A 255 -20.68 -24.85 43.12
CA ILE A 255 -20.23 -24.19 41.87
C ILE A 255 -19.11 -25.04 41.28
N ALA A 256 -19.44 -26.30 41.04
CA ALA A 256 -18.75 -27.18 40.12
C ALA A 256 -19.73 -27.61 39.03
N ASP A 257 -20.49 -26.67 38.46
CA ASP A 257 -21.21 -26.91 37.21
C ASP A 257 -21.60 -25.60 36.49
N SER A 258 -20.58 -24.89 36.01
CA SER A 258 -20.73 -23.98 34.85
C SER A 258 -19.43 -23.72 34.11
N THR A 259 -18.37 -24.49 34.40
CA THR A 259 -17.22 -24.62 33.49
C THR A 259 -17.61 -25.53 32.32
N ASP A 260 -18.58 -25.10 31.54
CA ASP A 260 -18.86 -25.61 30.20
C ASP A 260 -18.60 -24.52 29.16
N PHE A 261 -17.37 -24.00 29.18
CA PHE A 261 -16.80 -23.22 28.06
C PHE A 261 -15.54 -23.89 27.48
N ALA A 262 -15.24 -25.13 27.89
CA ALA A 262 -14.13 -25.90 27.35
C ALA A 262 -14.49 -26.76 26.12
N ASN A 263 -15.78 -26.85 25.74
CA ASN A 263 -16.24 -27.73 24.65
C ASN A 263 -16.88 -27.05 23.42
N LEU A 264 -16.67 -25.74 23.21
CA LEU A 264 -17.22 -25.04 22.05
C LEU A 264 -16.21 -24.41 21.10
N PHE A 265 -14.94 -24.84 21.10
CA PHE A 265 -13.95 -24.21 20.20
C PHE A 265 -12.86 -25.11 19.58
N LEU A 266 -13.01 -26.43 19.52
CA LEU A 266 -11.99 -27.30 18.89
C LEU A 266 -12.51 -28.52 18.09
N GLN A 267 -13.68 -28.47 17.45
CA GLN A 267 -14.00 -29.45 16.38
C GLN A 267 -14.77 -28.80 15.22
N GLY A 268 -14.04 -28.01 14.44
CA GLY A 268 -14.46 -27.52 13.11
C GLY A 268 -13.39 -27.70 12.04
N PHE A 269 -12.30 -28.40 12.33
CA PHE A 269 -11.22 -28.68 11.38
C PHE A 269 -10.57 -30.01 11.73
N THR A 270 -11.02 -31.08 11.06
CA THR A 270 -10.19 -31.98 10.25
C THR A 270 -11.06 -33.16 9.83
N GLY A 271 -11.36 -33.24 8.54
CA GLY A 271 -11.85 -34.47 7.95
C GLY A 271 -10.80 -35.56 8.09
N LYS A 272 -11.21 -36.73 8.59
CA LYS A 272 -10.62 -38.02 8.27
C LYS A 272 -11.66 -39.10 8.55
N GLU A 273 -12.13 -39.70 7.46
CA GLU A 273 -12.77 -41.01 7.44
C GLU A 273 -11.84 -42.04 8.08
N VAL A 274 -12.37 -42.93 8.93
CA VAL A 274 -11.98 -44.36 8.95
C VAL A 274 -13.18 -45.19 9.44
N ASN A 275 -13.48 -46.22 8.66
CA ASN A 275 -14.50 -47.27 8.83
C ASN A 275 -14.45 -48.06 10.14
N GLY A 276 -15.59 -48.69 10.47
CA GLY A 276 -15.61 -50.08 10.94
C GLY A 276 -16.31 -50.31 12.28
N GLY A 277 -17.43 -51.05 12.23
CA GLY A 277 -18.10 -51.63 13.40
C GLY A 277 -19.61 -51.66 13.28
#